data_AF-A0A847YGW2-F1
#
_entry.id   AF-A0A847YGW2-F1
#
_cell.length_a   1.000
_cell.length_b   1.000
_cell.length_c   1.000
_cell.angle_alpha   90.00
_cell.angle_beta   90.00
_cell.angle_gamma   90.00
#
_symmetry.space_group_name_H-M   'P 1'
#
loop_
_entity.id
_entity.type
_entity.pdbx_description
1 polymer ?
#
loop_
_entity_poly.entity_id
_entity_poly.type
_entity_poly.pdbx_seq_one_letter_code
_entity_poly.pdbx_strand_id
1 'polypeptide(L)'
;MMAMAILRACLPWFAVLAAAVLLLIPICRAAPAAPDFRKLARLHADQRGAVQSLSFVLTLPFFVLIVLFIVQVSQIMIGTVIVHYAAYAAARSAIVWIPAGVGLTEPENRISSYYLDPYAEDQATPILDPGDPNYGPGAGGLTFLVMPGGAKYSKIVSAAALAVMPICPSRDLGLSLPVNAGPPAAILQAVYRQNVPDFDRNPRIAQRLVNKLAYALNFTAIEVRFFHSNQDPPLIPYFLPDDSGEFYANELGFQDSVTVTVRHDMALLPGPGRFLARPTVSSGGRPDTTAQNIRLRNGVYVYPLTASITLGNEGEKSVVPYTYLLSGT
;
A
#
# COMPACT_ATOMS: atom_id res chain seq x y z
N MET A 1 35.25 -3.13 22.25
CA MET A 1 35.48 -3.42 20.81
C MET A 1 35.10 -2.27 19.87
N MET A 2 34.05 -1.47 20.12
CA MET A 2 33.68 -0.33 19.25
C MET A 2 34.75 0.76 19.10
N ALA A 3 35.52 1.08 20.14
CA ALA A 3 36.53 2.15 20.10
C ALA A 3 37.68 1.88 19.09
N MET A 4 38.08 0.62 18.93
CA MET A 4 39.18 0.24 18.02
C MET A 4 38.76 0.25 16.54
N ALA A 5 37.46 0.00 16.28
CA ALA A 5 36.88 0.10 14.94
C ALA A 5 36.81 1.57 14.46
N ILE A 6 36.46 2.49 15.36
CA ILE A 6 36.45 3.93 15.07
C ILE A 6 37.88 4.42 14.79
N LEU A 7 38.86 4.02 15.60
CA LEU A 7 40.26 4.43 15.41
C LEU A 7 40.82 3.96 14.05
N ARG A 8 40.51 2.70 13.66
CA ARG A 8 40.89 2.17 12.34
C ARG A 8 40.17 2.87 11.19
N ALA A 9 38.90 3.23 11.36
CA ALA A 9 38.16 3.98 10.34
C ALA A 9 38.69 5.41 10.15
N CYS A 10 39.25 6.02 11.19
CA CYS A 10 39.85 7.36 11.13
C CYS A 10 41.29 7.37 10.62
N LEU A 11 42.02 6.25 10.69
CA LEU A 11 43.42 6.14 10.25
C LEU A 11 43.70 6.63 8.81
N PRO A 12 42.90 6.30 7.79
CA PRO A 12 43.12 6.82 6.43
C PRO A 12 42.94 8.33 6.36
N TRP A 13 42.02 8.90 7.14
CA TRP A 13 41.82 10.35 7.20
C TRP A 13 43.01 11.07 7.86
N PHE A 14 43.59 10.49 8.91
CA PHE A 14 44.83 10.99 9.50
C PHE A 14 46.00 10.90 8.53
N ALA A 15 46.11 9.81 7.76
CA ALA A 15 47.14 9.66 6.75
C ALA A 15 47.00 10.70 5.63
N VAL A 16 45.77 10.97 5.15
CA VAL A 16 45.49 12.02 4.17
C VAL A 16 45.83 13.40 4.74
N LEU A 17 45.47 13.69 6.00
CA LEU A 17 45.81 14.94 6.66
C LEU A 17 47.32 15.12 6.78
N ALA A 18 48.04 14.08 7.21
CA ALA A 18 49.50 14.10 7.31
C ALA A 18 50.16 14.29 5.94
N ALA A 19 49.67 13.60 4.90
CA ALA A 19 50.14 13.78 3.53
C ALA A 19 49.89 15.19 3.00
N ALA A 20 48.71 15.76 3.27
CA ALA A 20 48.38 17.14 2.90
C ALA A 20 49.30 18.14 3.60
N VAL A 21 49.59 17.97 4.89
CA VAL A 21 50.55 18.79 5.64
C VAL A 21 51.96 18.67 5.04
N LEU A 22 52.40 17.44 4.74
CA LEU A 22 53.71 17.20 4.14
C LEU A 22 53.84 17.84 2.74
N LEU A 23 52.77 17.83 1.94
CA LEU A 23 52.72 18.51 0.64
C LEU A 23 52.65 20.03 0.77
N LEU A 24 52.07 20.56 1.86
CA LEU A 24 52.01 22.00 2.10
C LEU A 24 53.39 22.61 2.39
N ILE A 25 54.27 21.85 3.04
CA ILE A 25 55.64 22.30 3.42
C ILE A 25 56.46 22.78 2.21
N PRO A 26 56.64 22.00 1.12
CA PRO A 26 57.39 22.45 -0.05
C PRO A 26 56.67 23.57 -0.80
N ILE A 27 55.33 23.59 -0.84
CA ILE A 27 54.55 24.67 -1.46
C ILE A 27 54.80 25.99 -0.72
N CYS A 28 54.76 25.98 0.62
CA CYS A 28 55.07 27.14 1.45
C CYS A 28 56.54 27.58 1.33
N ARG A 29 57.46 26.65 1.06
CA ARG A 29 58.89 26.98 0.83
C ARG A 29 59.18 27.50 -0.57
N ALA A 30 58.41 27.09 -1.57
CA ALA A 30 58.55 27.53 -2.97
C ALA A 30 57.86 28.88 -3.22
N ALA A 31 56.89 29.26 -2.39
CA ALA A 31 56.25 30.55 -2.48
C ALA A 31 57.19 31.67 -1.98
N PRO A 32 57.45 32.74 -2.77
CA PRO A 32 58.29 33.86 -2.35
C PRO A 32 57.67 34.75 -1.25
N ALA A 33 56.45 34.43 -0.80
CA ALA A 33 55.79 35.10 0.32
C ALA A 33 56.12 34.37 1.62
N ALA A 34 56.98 34.97 2.45
CA ALA A 34 57.24 34.45 3.79
C ALA A 34 55.93 34.27 4.57
N PRO A 35 55.70 33.12 5.23
CA PRO A 35 54.49 32.89 6.01
C PRO A 35 54.42 33.90 7.16
N ASP A 36 53.50 34.85 7.05
CA ASP A 36 53.24 35.82 8.11
C ASP A 36 52.39 35.14 9.19
N PHE A 37 53.06 34.51 10.16
CA PHE A 37 52.42 33.86 11.30
C PHE A 37 51.50 34.81 12.08
N ARG A 38 51.69 36.14 11.98
CA ARG A 38 50.79 37.13 12.60
C ARG A 38 49.47 37.23 11.87
N LYS A 39 49.43 37.05 10.54
CA LYS A 39 48.16 36.95 9.77
C LYS A 39 47.41 35.67 10.11
N LEU A 40 48.10 34.54 10.29
CA LEU A 40 47.50 33.29 10.73
C LEU A 40 46.95 33.38 12.17
N ALA A 41 47.71 33.99 13.09
CA ALA A 41 47.23 34.27 14.44
C ALA A 41 46.04 35.24 14.45
N ARG A 42 46.03 36.27 13.58
CA ARG A 42 44.86 37.15 13.39
C ARG A 42 43.66 36.42 12.82
N LEU A 43 43.85 35.52 11.85
CA LEU A 43 42.78 34.70 11.28
C LEU A 43 42.20 33.73 12.32
N HIS A 44 43.05 33.17 13.19
CA HIS A 44 42.61 32.31 14.28
C HIS A 44 41.88 33.10 15.39
N ALA A 45 42.30 34.33 15.66
CA ALA A 45 41.61 35.26 16.56
C ALA A 45 40.30 35.81 15.96
N ASP A 46 40.12 35.72 14.64
CA ASP A 46 38.92 36.18 13.94
C ASP A 46 37.78 35.14 14.08
N GLN A 47 37.11 35.15 15.23
CA GLN A 47 35.96 34.30 15.49
C GLN A 47 34.70 34.71 14.71
N ARG A 48 34.72 35.86 13.99
CA ARG A 48 33.53 36.38 13.30
C ARG A 48 33.05 35.46 12.18
N GLY A 49 33.96 34.78 11.47
CA GLY A 49 33.61 33.81 10.41
C GLY A 49 33.22 32.42 10.95
N ALA A 50 33.74 32.02 12.10
CA ALA A 50 33.44 30.73 12.72
C ALA A 50 32.01 30.67 13.28
N VAL A 51 31.48 31.79 13.80
CA VAL A 51 30.12 31.88 14.35
C VAL A 51 29.04 31.70 13.27
N GLN A 52 29.28 32.19 12.05
CA GLN A 52 28.32 32.06 10.94
C GLN A 52 28.27 30.64 10.37
N SER A 53 29.43 30.00 10.23
CA SER A 53 29.49 28.59 9.79
C SER A 53 28.94 27.63 10.85
N LEU A 54 29.16 27.91 12.14
CA LEU A 54 28.57 27.12 13.24
C LEU A 54 27.04 27.18 13.23
N SER A 55 26.47 28.38 13.08
CA SER A 55 25.03 28.57 12.98
C SER A 55 24.44 27.79 11.80
N PHE A 56 25.11 27.78 10.65
CA PHE A 56 24.68 27.00 9.48
C PHE A 56 24.76 25.48 9.71
N VAL A 57 25.87 24.99 10.26
CA VAL A 57 26.07 23.56 10.55
C VAL A 57 25.04 23.05 11.57
N LEU A 58 24.65 23.89 12.52
CA LEU A 58 23.64 23.54 13.51
C LEU A 58 22.21 23.64 12.96
N THR A 59 21.89 24.65 12.16
CA THR A 59 20.50 24.86 11.69
C THR A 59 20.12 23.98 10.51
N LEU A 60 21.06 23.67 9.60
CA LEU A 60 20.78 22.90 8.40
C LEU A 60 20.17 21.51 8.69
N PRO A 61 20.69 20.70 9.63
CA PRO A 61 20.10 19.39 9.95
C PRO A 61 18.67 19.48 10.49
N PHE A 62 18.38 20.47 11.35
CA PHE A 62 17.01 20.67 11.86
C PHE A 62 16.07 21.13 10.76
N PHE A 63 16.52 22.05 9.90
CA PHE A 63 15.74 22.49 8.76
C PHE A 63 15.41 21.32 7.83
N VAL A 64 16.39 20.49 7.47
CA VAL A 64 16.18 19.29 6.65
C VAL A 64 15.24 18.30 7.33
N LEU A 65 15.36 18.09 8.65
CA LEU A 65 14.46 17.24 9.41
C LEU A 65 13.01 17.74 9.34
N ILE A 66 12.78 19.04 9.52
CA ILE A 66 11.45 19.66 9.43
C ILE A 66 10.89 19.51 8.01
N VAL A 67 11.68 19.78 6.97
CA VAL A 67 11.25 19.62 5.58
C VAL A 67 10.87 18.17 5.27
N LEU A 68 11.72 17.20 5.67
CA LEU A 68 11.44 15.78 5.48
C LEU A 68 10.19 15.33 6.25
N PHE A 69 9.95 15.89 7.44
CA PHE A 69 8.74 15.63 8.20
C PHE A 69 7.49 16.16 7.50
N ILE A 70 7.52 17.39 7.00
CA ILE A 70 6.41 17.96 6.20
C ILE A 70 6.12 17.08 4.99
N VAL A 71 7.15 16.69 4.24
CA VAL A 71 7.02 15.80 3.08
C VAL A 71 6.39 14.45 3.49
N GLN A 72 6.80 13.87 4.62
CA GLN A 72 6.25 12.61 5.11
C GLN A 72 4.76 12.72 5.47
N VAL A 73 4.36 13.80 6.13
CA VAL A 73 2.95 14.04 6.47
C VAL A 73 2.12 14.24 5.20
N SER A 74 2.60 15.03 4.24
CA SER A 74 1.94 15.20 2.94
C SER A 74 1.80 13.87 2.18
N GLN A 75 2.83 13.02 2.22
CA GLN A 75 2.77 11.69 1.60
C GLN A 75 1.72 10.79 2.26
N ILE A 76 1.63 10.78 3.60
CA ILE A 76 0.59 10.02 4.31
C ILE A 76 -0.80 10.51 3.90
N MET A 77 -1.01 11.83 3.82
CA MET A 77 -2.29 12.41 3.38
C MET A 77 -2.67 11.98 1.96
N ILE A 78 -1.72 12.06 1.01
CA ILE A 78 -1.91 11.58 -0.36
C ILE A 78 -2.20 10.07 -0.38
N GLY A 79 -1.48 9.30 0.46
CA GLY A 79 -1.70 7.87 0.65
C GLY A 79 -3.12 7.56 1.09
N THR A 80 -3.64 8.28 2.09
CA THR A 80 -5.01 8.11 2.58
C THR A 80 -6.04 8.33 1.47
N VAL A 81 -5.90 9.41 0.69
CA VAL A 81 -6.80 9.68 -0.45
C VAL A 81 -6.75 8.55 -1.49
N ILE A 82 -5.54 8.05 -1.78
CA ILE A 82 -5.36 6.98 -2.77
C ILE A 82 -5.92 5.64 -2.27
N VAL A 83 -5.84 5.33 -0.98
CA VAL A 83 -6.46 4.12 -0.42
C VAL A 83 -7.99 4.21 -0.43
N HIS A 84 -8.57 5.39 -0.20
CA HIS A 84 -10.02 5.59 -0.42
C HIS A 84 -10.41 5.39 -1.88
N TYR A 85 -9.63 5.94 -2.80
CA TYR A 85 -9.85 5.72 -4.23
C TYR A 85 -9.69 4.25 -4.61
N ALA A 86 -8.75 3.53 -4.00
CA ALA A 86 -8.56 2.10 -4.22
C ALA A 86 -9.75 1.27 -3.72
N ALA A 87 -10.31 1.60 -2.54
CA ALA A 87 -11.54 0.98 -2.05
C ALA A 87 -12.73 1.24 -2.99
N TYR A 88 -12.86 2.47 -3.49
CA TYR A 88 -13.88 2.82 -4.48
C TYR A 88 -13.69 2.06 -5.81
N ALA A 89 -12.47 2.01 -6.34
CA ALA A 89 -12.15 1.30 -7.58
C ALA A 89 -12.42 -0.21 -7.44
N ALA A 90 -12.09 -0.79 -6.28
CA ALA A 90 -12.35 -2.19 -5.97
C ALA A 90 -13.85 -2.47 -5.83
N ALA A 91 -14.62 -1.62 -5.14
CA ALA A 91 -16.08 -1.74 -5.05
C ALA A 91 -16.74 -1.62 -6.42
N ARG A 92 -16.33 -0.65 -7.25
CA ARG A 92 -16.78 -0.52 -8.66
C ARG A 92 -16.41 -1.74 -9.50
N SER A 93 -15.25 -2.34 -9.25
CA SER A 93 -14.86 -3.60 -9.88
C SER A 93 -15.78 -4.74 -9.46
N ALA A 94 -16.13 -4.82 -8.17
CA ALA A 94 -16.98 -5.86 -7.61
C ALA A 94 -18.37 -5.86 -8.26
N ILE A 95 -19.03 -4.70 -8.34
CA ILE A 95 -20.38 -4.58 -8.95
C ILE A 95 -20.40 -4.88 -10.46
N VAL A 96 -19.24 -4.92 -11.13
CA VAL A 96 -19.14 -5.29 -12.55
C VAL A 96 -18.81 -6.77 -12.70
N TRP A 97 -17.89 -7.30 -11.89
CA TRP A 97 -17.43 -8.67 -12.01
C TRP A 97 -18.32 -9.68 -11.30
N ILE A 98 -19.03 -9.31 -10.23
CA ILE A 98 -20.00 -10.18 -9.56
C ILE A 98 -21.12 -10.56 -10.53
N PRO A 99 -21.76 -9.63 -11.27
CA PRO A 99 -22.78 -10.00 -12.25
C PRO A 99 -22.25 -10.71 -13.49
N ALA A 100 -21.00 -10.48 -13.90
CA ALA A 100 -20.44 -11.10 -15.10
C ALA A 100 -20.21 -12.61 -14.94
N GLY A 101 -20.37 -13.39 -16.01
CA GLY A 101 -19.97 -14.80 -16.03
C GLY A 101 -18.47 -14.95 -16.27
N VAL A 102 -17.75 -15.66 -15.40
CA VAL A 102 -16.31 -15.90 -15.53
C VAL A 102 -16.02 -17.40 -15.54
N GLY A 103 -15.80 -17.93 -16.75
CA GLY A 103 -15.60 -19.37 -16.97
C GLY A 103 -16.82 -20.21 -16.59
N LEU A 104 -16.58 -21.50 -16.31
CA LEU A 104 -17.63 -22.44 -15.89
C LEU A 104 -17.85 -22.46 -14.37
N THR A 105 -16.89 -21.91 -13.60
CA THR A 105 -16.83 -22.02 -12.14
C THR A 105 -17.49 -20.85 -11.41
N GLU A 106 -17.51 -19.65 -12.00
CA GLU A 106 -18.17 -18.47 -11.43
C GLU A 106 -19.14 -17.85 -12.45
N PRO A 107 -20.33 -18.44 -12.65
CA PRO A 107 -21.39 -17.89 -13.52
C PRO A 107 -21.89 -16.51 -13.08
N GLU A 108 -22.81 -15.92 -13.83
CA GLU A 108 -23.42 -14.62 -13.52
C GLU A 108 -23.97 -14.56 -12.10
N ASN A 109 -23.77 -13.42 -11.42
CA ASN A 109 -24.14 -13.17 -10.03
C ASN A 109 -23.62 -14.18 -8.99
N ARG A 110 -22.72 -15.10 -9.36
CA ARG A 110 -22.16 -16.09 -8.43
C ARG A 110 -20.73 -15.82 -8.04
N ILE A 111 -20.42 -16.06 -6.78
CA ILE A 111 -19.04 -16.04 -6.26
C ILE A 111 -18.59 -17.46 -5.91
N SER A 112 -17.29 -17.74 -6.05
CA SER A 112 -16.74 -19.09 -5.80
C SER A 112 -16.95 -19.60 -4.38
N SER A 113 -16.64 -18.77 -3.37
CA SER A 113 -16.73 -19.18 -1.97
C SER A 113 -16.89 -17.97 -1.05
N TYR A 114 -17.65 -18.18 0.03
CA TYR A 114 -17.94 -17.18 1.05
C TYR A 114 -18.26 -17.87 2.39
N TYR A 115 -18.26 -17.11 3.47
CA TYR A 115 -18.71 -17.55 4.78
C TYR A 115 -19.44 -16.44 5.51
N LEU A 116 -20.29 -16.81 6.47
CA LEU A 116 -21.01 -15.84 7.30
C LEU A 116 -20.02 -15.06 8.17
N ASP A 117 -20.13 -13.73 8.20
CA ASP A 117 -19.28 -12.89 9.06
C ASP A 117 -19.73 -12.99 10.52
N PRO A 118 -18.98 -13.63 11.43
CA PRO A 118 -19.43 -13.78 12.81
C PRO A 118 -19.42 -12.47 13.61
N TYR A 119 -18.85 -11.39 13.06
CA TYR A 119 -18.67 -10.11 13.75
C TYR A 119 -19.59 -9.00 13.25
N ALA A 120 -20.51 -9.27 12.32
CA ALA A 120 -21.46 -8.26 11.87
C ALA A 120 -22.54 -8.01 12.95
N GLU A 121 -22.77 -6.74 13.29
CA GLU A 121 -23.61 -6.34 14.44
C GLU A 121 -25.13 -6.52 14.20
N ASP A 122 -25.57 -6.59 12.93
CA ASP A 122 -26.99 -6.59 12.54
C ASP A 122 -27.41 -7.85 11.75
N GLN A 123 -27.02 -9.03 12.22
CA GLN A 123 -27.43 -10.29 11.59
C GLN A 123 -28.79 -10.77 12.07
N ALA A 124 -29.69 -11.04 11.12
CA ALA A 124 -30.96 -11.70 11.36
C ALA A 124 -31.00 -12.99 10.55
N THR A 125 -31.06 -14.14 11.20
CA THR A 125 -31.18 -15.43 10.52
C THR A 125 -32.57 -15.59 9.90
N PRO A 126 -32.67 -16.00 8.62
CA PRO A 126 -33.96 -16.29 8.01
C PRO A 126 -34.62 -17.50 8.69
N ILE A 127 -35.96 -17.52 8.68
CA ILE A 127 -36.74 -18.66 9.17
C ILE A 127 -36.81 -19.69 8.06
N LEU A 128 -36.12 -20.82 8.28
CA LEU A 128 -35.97 -21.88 7.27
C LEU A 128 -37.00 -23.02 7.42
N ASP A 129 -37.79 -23.03 8.49
CA ASP A 129 -38.81 -24.05 8.74
C ASP A 129 -40.11 -23.72 8.00
N PRO A 130 -40.53 -24.51 6.98
CA PRO A 130 -41.77 -24.27 6.24
C PRO A 130 -43.04 -24.36 7.10
N GLY A 131 -42.97 -24.96 8.29
CA GLY A 131 -44.08 -25.05 9.23
C GLY A 131 -44.29 -23.81 10.10
N ASP A 132 -43.33 -22.88 10.14
CA ASP A 132 -43.44 -21.64 10.92
C ASP A 132 -44.35 -20.62 10.21
N PRO A 133 -45.33 -20.00 10.89
CA PRO A 133 -46.19 -18.98 10.27
C PRO A 133 -45.44 -17.73 9.78
N ASN A 134 -44.19 -17.52 10.22
CA ASN A 134 -43.32 -16.43 9.78
C ASN A 134 -42.27 -16.90 8.75
N TYR A 135 -42.42 -18.11 8.19
CA TYR A 135 -41.61 -18.59 7.08
C TYR A 135 -41.73 -17.67 5.85
N GLY A 136 -40.61 -17.39 5.21
CA GLY A 136 -40.54 -16.55 4.01
C GLY A 136 -39.83 -15.21 4.22
N PRO A 137 -40.05 -14.23 3.31
CA PRO A 137 -39.39 -12.94 3.32
C PRO A 137 -39.54 -12.19 4.66
N GLY A 138 -38.43 -11.81 5.25
CA GLY A 138 -38.35 -11.22 6.59
C GLY A 138 -37.48 -9.97 6.65
N ALA A 139 -37.57 -9.21 7.75
CA ALA A 139 -36.71 -8.06 7.97
C ALA A 139 -35.26 -8.49 8.29
N GLY A 140 -34.31 -7.58 8.06
CA GLY A 140 -32.89 -7.81 8.32
C GLY A 140 -32.21 -8.62 7.21
N GLY A 141 -31.09 -9.27 7.55
CA GLY A 141 -30.30 -10.02 6.59
C GLY A 141 -29.04 -10.60 7.21
N LEU A 142 -28.19 -11.17 6.37
CA LEU A 142 -26.93 -11.77 6.76
C LEU A 142 -25.79 -11.13 5.99
N THR A 143 -24.68 -10.89 6.68
CA THR A 143 -23.45 -10.37 6.09
C THR A 143 -22.48 -11.51 5.86
N PHE A 144 -21.98 -11.62 4.64
CA PHE A 144 -21.04 -12.66 4.23
C PHE A 144 -19.71 -12.05 3.80
N LEU A 145 -18.63 -12.80 4.01
CA LEU A 145 -17.28 -12.49 3.60
C LEU A 145 -16.90 -13.36 2.40
N VAL A 146 -16.50 -12.74 1.30
CA VAL A 146 -16.01 -13.45 0.11
C VAL A 146 -14.61 -13.99 0.37
N MET A 147 -14.42 -15.28 0.13
CA MET A 147 -13.14 -15.94 0.33
C MET A 147 -12.17 -15.64 -0.83
N PRO A 148 -10.87 -15.43 -0.53
CA PRO A 148 -9.86 -15.31 -1.57
C PRO A 148 -9.74 -16.59 -2.41
N GLY A 149 -9.53 -16.43 -3.72
CA GLY A 149 -9.23 -17.55 -4.64
C GLY A 149 -10.04 -17.53 -5.94
N GLY A 150 -11.22 -16.91 -5.92
CA GLY A 150 -12.07 -16.76 -7.11
C GLY A 150 -11.44 -15.89 -8.22
N ALA A 151 -11.82 -16.16 -9.46
CA ALA A 151 -11.41 -15.35 -10.61
C ALA A 151 -11.97 -13.93 -10.48
N LYS A 152 -13.23 -13.78 -10.10
CA LYS A 152 -13.87 -12.48 -9.81
C LYS A 152 -13.18 -11.75 -8.67
N TYR A 153 -12.87 -12.46 -7.57
CA TYR A 153 -12.12 -11.89 -6.45
C TYR A 153 -10.75 -11.36 -6.92
N SER A 154 -10.04 -12.11 -7.76
CA SER A 154 -8.75 -11.66 -8.32
C SER A 154 -8.85 -10.37 -9.14
N LYS A 155 -9.98 -10.13 -9.83
CA LYS A 155 -10.23 -8.90 -10.59
C LYS A 155 -10.45 -7.71 -9.67
N ILE A 156 -11.24 -7.89 -8.61
CA ILE A 156 -11.46 -6.89 -7.55
C ILE A 156 -10.12 -6.53 -6.89
N VAL A 157 -9.30 -7.55 -6.58
CA VAL A 157 -7.97 -7.36 -5.99
C VAL A 157 -7.05 -6.57 -6.91
N SER A 158 -7.02 -6.94 -8.19
CA SER A 158 -6.19 -6.27 -9.20
C SER A 158 -6.58 -4.80 -9.36
N ALA A 159 -7.87 -4.46 -9.30
CA ALA A 159 -8.33 -3.08 -9.36
C ALA A 159 -7.77 -2.23 -8.21
N ALA A 160 -7.86 -2.72 -6.96
CA ALA A 160 -7.32 -2.00 -5.81
C ALA A 160 -5.78 -1.91 -5.86
N ALA A 161 -5.09 -2.99 -6.23
CA ALA A 161 -3.64 -3.03 -6.32
C ALA A 161 -3.09 -2.03 -7.36
N LEU A 162 -3.74 -1.95 -8.53
CA LEU A 162 -3.39 -0.96 -9.55
C LEU A 162 -3.65 0.47 -9.08
N ALA A 163 -4.75 0.70 -8.34
CA ALA A 163 -5.09 2.01 -7.80
C ALA A 163 -4.08 2.52 -6.75
N VAL A 164 -3.52 1.65 -5.90
CA VAL A 164 -2.49 2.03 -4.90
C VAL A 164 -1.07 2.08 -5.46
N MET A 165 -0.84 1.58 -6.68
CA MET A 165 0.48 1.56 -7.31
C MET A 165 1.22 2.93 -7.34
N PRO A 166 0.54 4.09 -7.52
CA PRO A 166 1.22 5.38 -7.52
C PRO A 166 1.99 5.70 -6.22
N ILE A 167 1.47 5.28 -5.05
CA ILE A 167 2.11 5.50 -3.73
C ILE A 167 3.11 4.42 -3.34
N CYS A 168 3.24 3.37 -4.15
CA CYS A 168 4.20 2.29 -3.91
C CYS A 168 5.64 2.74 -4.22
N PRO A 169 6.64 2.22 -3.50
CA PRO A 169 8.04 2.55 -3.73
C PRO A 169 8.53 2.02 -5.08
N SER A 170 9.30 2.84 -5.79
CA SER A 170 9.91 2.47 -7.09
C SER A 170 11.19 1.65 -6.94
N ARG A 171 11.82 1.66 -5.75
CA ARG A 171 13.05 0.92 -5.48
C ARG A 171 12.78 -0.57 -5.38
N ASP A 172 13.77 -1.37 -5.75
CA ASP A 172 13.71 -2.81 -5.53
C ASP A 172 13.81 -3.11 -4.03
N LEU A 173 12.87 -3.92 -3.54
CA LEU A 173 12.77 -4.37 -2.16
C LEU A 173 12.97 -5.89 -2.04
N GLY A 174 13.42 -6.55 -3.12
CA GLY A 174 13.54 -8.01 -3.20
C GLY A 174 12.18 -8.71 -3.24
N LEU A 175 11.13 -8.02 -3.69
CA LEU A 175 9.78 -8.57 -3.79
C LEU A 175 9.57 -9.19 -5.16
N SER A 176 9.16 -10.46 -5.19
CA SER A 176 8.71 -11.11 -6.41
C SER A 176 7.24 -10.79 -6.71
N LEU A 177 6.91 -10.69 -7.99
CA LEU A 177 5.52 -10.72 -8.43
C LEU A 177 4.92 -12.10 -8.11
N PRO A 178 3.67 -12.18 -7.64
CA PRO A 178 2.93 -13.44 -7.57
C PRO A 178 2.89 -14.12 -8.95
N VAL A 179 2.85 -15.46 -8.99
CA VAL A 179 2.88 -16.25 -10.24
C VAL A 179 1.85 -15.76 -11.27
N ASN A 180 0.65 -15.42 -10.78
CA ASN A 180 -0.47 -15.00 -11.64
C ASN A 180 -0.44 -13.51 -12.03
N ALA A 181 0.56 -12.74 -11.57
CA ALA A 181 0.68 -11.31 -11.83
C ALA A 181 1.50 -10.97 -13.09
N GLY A 182 2.04 -11.98 -13.78
CA GLY A 182 2.77 -11.80 -15.05
C GLY A 182 1.95 -11.08 -16.13
N PRO A 183 0.75 -11.58 -16.50
CA PRO A 183 -0.07 -10.93 -17.52
C PRO A 183 -0.49 -9.49 -17.17
N PRO A 184 -0.98 -9.18 -15.94
CA PRO A 184 -1.23 -7.80 -15.52
C PRO A 184 0.00 -6.88 -15.64
N ALA A 185 1.19 -7.36 -15.27
CA ALA A 185 2.43 -6.59 -15.39
C ALA A 185 2.79 -6.28 -16.85
N ALA A 186 2.60 -7.24 -17.76
CA ALA A 186 2.83 -7.06 -19.19
C ALA A 186 1.85 -6.06 -19.80
N ILE A 187 0.56 -6.16 -19.46
CA ILE A 187 -0.47 -5.21 -19.90
C ILE A 187 -0.15 -3.80 -19.40
N LEU A 188 0.21 -3.67 -18.11
CA LEU A 188 0.59 -2.38 -17.53
C LEU A 188 1.76 -1.73 -18.29
N GLN A 189 2.80 -2.51 -18.60
CA GLN A 189 3.94 -2.02 -19.38
C GLN A 189 3.55 -1.64 -20.81
N ALA A 190 2.68 -2.43 -21.47
CA ALA A 190 2.19 -2.14 -22.80
C ALA A 190 1.39 -0.83 -22.84
N VAL A 191 0.47 -0.64 -21.90
CA VAL A 191 -0.32 0.60 -21.75
C VAL A 191 0.61 1.78 -21.46
N TYR A 192 1.59 1.62 -20.56
CA TYR A 192 2.51 2.70 -20.23
C TYR A 192 3.40 3.09 -21.41
N ARG A 193 3.90 2.10 -22.18
CA ARG A 193 4.67 2.33 -23.42
C ARG A 193 3.87 3.13 -24.44
N GLN A 194 2.56 2.86 -24.58
CA GLN A 194 1.69 3.60 -25.51
C GLN A 194 1.49 5.06 -25.10
N ASN A 195 1.53 5.36 -23.79
CA ASN A 195 1.25 6.71 -23.27
C ASN A 195 2.50 7.53 -22.98
N VAL A 196 3.68 6.92 -22.89
CA VAL A 196 4.94 7.59 -22.53
C VAL A 196 5.99 7.36 -23.63
N PRO A 197 6.23 8.35 -24.51
CA PRO A 197 7.14 8.23 -25.65
C PRO A 197 8.58 7.83 -25.30
N ASP A 198 9.05 8.19 -24.10
CA ASP A 198 10.41 7.90 -23.63
C ASP A 198 10.54 6.56 -22.88
N PHE A 199 9.50 5.72 -22.87
CA PHE A 199 9.52 4.45 -22.14
C PHE A 199 10.70 3.56 -22.57
N ASP A 200 10.89 3.38 -23.88
CA ASP A 200 11.94 2.50 -24.41
C ASP A 200 13.36 3.11 -24.27
N ARG A 201 13.47 4.43 -24.02
CA ARG A 201 14.75 5.09 -23.77
C ARG A 201 15.26 4.88 -22.35
N ASN A 202 14.39 4.52 -21.40
CA ASN A 202 14.75 4.36 -20.01
C ASN A 202 14.31 2.99 -19.46
N PRO A 203 15.18 1.96 -19.53
CA PRO A 203 14.84 0.61 -19.10
C PRO A 203 14.50 0.54 -17.60
N ARG A 204 14.88 1.55 -16.81
CA ARG A 204 14.52 1.62 -15.39
C ARG A 204 13.02 1.84 -15.17
N ILE A 205 12.28 2.37 -16.15
CA ILE A 205 10.83 2.61 -15.99
C ILE A 205 10.09 1.28 -15.86
N ALA A 206 10.38 0.31 -16.75
CA ALA A 206 9.79 -1.02 -16.68
C ALA A 206 10.04 -1.69 -15.32
N GLN A 207 11.29 -1.66 -14.84
CA GLN A 207 11.64 -2.21 -13.53
C GLN A 207 10.91 -1.51 -12.38
N ARG A 208 10.79 -0.17 -12.42
CA ARG A 208 10.08 0.59 -11.39
C ARG A 208 8.59 0.25 -11.35
N LEU A 209 7.95 0.05 -12.51
CA LEU A 209 6.55 -0.39 -12.58
C LEU A 209 6.38 -1.78 -11.97
N VAL A 210 7.28 -2.72 -12.29
CA VAL A 210 7.30 -4.06 -11.70
C VAL A 210 7.48 -4.01 -10.18
N ASN A 211 8.45 -3.23 -9.68
CA ASN A 211 8.68 -3.06 -8.25
C ASN A 211 7.46 -2.50 -7.53
N LYS A 212 6.80 -1.49 -8.12
CA LYS A 212 5.58 -0.89 -7.55
C LYS A 212 4.42 -1.88 -7.52
N LEU A 213 4.21 -2.61 -8.61
CA LEU A 213 3.16 -3.63 -8.69
C LEU A 213 3.42 -4.78 -7.72
N ALA A 214 4.67 -5.25 -7.61
CA ALA A 214 5.05 -6.26 -6.65
C ALA A 214 4.80 -5.79 -5.21
N TYR A 215 5.14 -4.55 -4.88
CA TYR A 215 4.81 -3.98 -3.57
C TYR A 215 3.29 -3.89 -3.35
N ALA A 216 2.55 -3.34 -4.31
CA ALA A 216 1.10 -3.21 -4.23
C ALA A 216 0.42 -4.55 -3.94
N LEU A 217 0.80 -5.62 -4.66
CA LEU A 217 0.20 -6.94 -4.50
C LEU A 217 0.56 -7.62 -3.18
N ASN A 218 1.77 -7.40 -2.65
CA ASN A 218 2.23 -8.03 -1.41
C ASN A 218 1.80 -7.26 -0.14
N PHE A 219 1.51 -5.95 -0.25
CA PHE A 219 1.25 -5.07 0.89
C PHE A 219 -0.17 -4.47 0.89
N THR A 220 -1.06 -4.99 0.04
CA THR A 220 -2.48 -4.60 0.04
C THR A 220 -3.33 -5.82 0.38
N ALA A 221 -4.09 -5.73 1.46
CA ALA A 221 -5.10 -6.69 1.85
C ALA A 221 -6.49 -6.13 1.51
N ILE A 222 -7.36 -7.00 1.00
CA ILE A 222 -8.69 -6.61 0.54
C ILE A 222 -9.69 -7.57 1.13
N GLU A 223 -10.73 -7.01 1.70
CA GLU A 223 -11.85 -7.74 2.26
C GLU A 223 -13.10 -7.31 1.51
N VAL A 224 -13.84 -8.28 0.99
CA VAL A 224 -15.10 -8.05 0.28
C VAL A 224 -16.19 -8.67 1.13
N ARG A 225 -17.11 -7.82 1.58
CA ARG A 225 -18.33 -8.20 2.28
C ARG A 225 -19.51 -7.95 1.37
N PHE A 226 -20.56 -8.73 1.54
CA PHE A 226 -21.86 -8.37 1.01
C PHE A 226 -22.94 -8.65 2.04
N PHE A 227 -23.94 -7.77 2.07
CA PHE A 227 -25.13 -7.94 2.90
C PHE A 227 -26.26 -8.44 2.00
N HIS A 228 -26.84 -9.57 2.40
CA HIS A 228 -27.95 -10.20 1.71
C HIS A 228 -29.22 -10.06 2.53
N SER A 229 -30.25 -9.49 1.92
CA SER A 229 -31.53 -9.21 2.56
C SER A 229 -32.34 -10.48 2.79
N ASN A 230 -32.98 -10.61 3.95
CA ASN A 230 -33.97 -11.68 4.18
C ASN A 230 -35.27 -11.46 3.39
N GLN A 231 -35.41 -10.35 2.65
CA GLN A 231 -36.52 -10.15 1.71
C GLN A 231 -36.33 -10.94 0.41
N ASP A 232 -35.09 -11.32 0.10
CA ASP A 232 -34.73 -12.15 -1.05
C ASP A 232 -34.59 -13.63 -0.63
N PRO A 233 -34.66 -14.58 -1.58
CA PRO A 233 -34.44 -15.99 -1.27
C PRO A 233 -33.07 -16.21 -0.62
N PRO A 234 -33.00 -16.86 0.56
CA PRO A 234 -31.76 -16.89 1.32
C PRO A 234 -30.67 -17.72 0.64
N LEU A 235 -29.43 -17.27 0.79
CA LEU A 235 -28.21 -17.98 0.34
C LEU A 235 -27.90 -19.26 1.12
N ILE A 236 -28.60 -19.46 2.24
CA ILE A 236 -28.58 -20.69 3.03
C ILE A 236 -29.68 -21.57 2.43
N PRO A 237 -29.39 -22.86 2.12
CA PRO A 237 -30.23 -23.68 1.24
C PRO A 237 -31.70 -23.62 1.59
N TYR A 238 -32.44 -22.83 0.81
CA TYR A 238 -33.87 -22.90 0.70
C TYR A 238 -34.16 -23.93 -0.38
N PHE A 239 -34.82 -25.04 -0.02
CA PHE A 239 -35.29 -25.96 -1.04
C PHE A 239 -36.57 -25.39 -1.64
N LEU A 240 -36.48 -24.83 -2.85
CA LEU A 240 -37.63 -24.52 -3.69
C LEU A 240 -37.82 -25.72 -4.63
N PRO A 241 -38.82 -26.61 -4.38
CA PRO A 241 -39.01 -27.83 -5.16
C PRO A 241 -39.23 -27.54 -6.65
N ASP A 242 -39.99 -26.48 -6.94
CA ASP A 242 -40.45 -26.17 -8.30
C ASP A 242 -39.40 -25.37 -9.10
N ASP A 243 -38.49 -24.63 -8.43
CA ASP A 243 -37.51 -23.72 -9.04
C ASP A 243 -36.05 -24.01 -8.62
N SER A 244 -35.72 -25.28 -8.38
CA SER A 244 -34.38 -25.71 -7.92
C SER A 244 -33.21 -25.33 -8.84
N GLY A 245 -33.49 -24.91 -10.07
CA GLY A 245 -32.50 -24.44 -11.05
C GLY A 245 -32.40 -22.92 -11.20
N GLU A 246 -33.25 -22.15 -10.54
CA GLU A 246 -33.30 -20.69 -10.69
C GLU A 246 -32.37 -19.98 -9.70
N PHE A 247 -32.34 -20.42 -8.43
CA PHE A 247 -31.55 -19.84 -7.35
C PHE A 247 -30.45 -20.78 -6.89
N TYR A 248 -29.24 -20.25 -6.69
CA TYR A 248 -28.08 -21.00 -6.24
C TYR A 248 -27.60 -20.43 -4.92
N ALA A 249 -27.10 -21.31 -4.04
CA ALA A 249 -26.65 -20.90 -2.71
C ALA A 249 -25.61 -19.76 -2.76
N ASN A 250 -24.79 -19.69 -3.81
CA ASN A 250 -23.74 -18.69 -3.98
C ASN A 250 -24.12 -17.52 -4.91
N GLU A 251 -25.40 -17.32 -5.22
CA GLU A 251 -25.89 -16.28 -6.11
C GLU A 251 -26.27 -15.01 -5.35
N LEU A 252 -25.55 -13.92 -5.56
CA LEU A 252 -25.81 -12.65 -4.90
C LEU A 252 -27.07 -11.98 -5.48
N GLY A 253 -27.85 -11.37 -4.60
CA GLY A 253 -29.00 -10.56 -4.96
C GLY A 253 -28.58 -9.32 -5.78
N PHE A 254 -29.44 -8.90 -6.69
CA PHE A 254 -29.23 -7.70 -7.51
C PHE A 254 -29.42 -6.40 -6.73
N GLN A 255 -29.84 -6.45 -5.46
CA GLN A 255 -29.91 -5.30 -4.55
C GLN A 255 -28.93 -5.42 -3.38
N ASP A 256 -28.14 -6.50 -3.34
CA ASP A 256 -27.21 -6.75 -2.24
C ASP A 256 -26.16 -5.63 -2.20
N SER A 257 -25.92 -5.11 -1.00
CA SER A 257 -24.87 -4.12 -0.82
C SER A 257 -23.52 -4.81 -0.70
N VAL A 258 -22.55 -4.37 -1.48
CA VAL A 258 -21.18 -4.88 -1.51
C VAL A 258 -20.26 -3.86 -0.86
N THR A 259 -19.64 -4.24 0.26
CA THR A 259 -18.66 -3.42 0.99
C THR A 259 -17.27 -3.95 0.73
N VAL A 260 -16.39 -3.12 0.17
CA VAL A 260 -14.98 -3.46 -0.04
C VAL A 260 -14.10 -2.63 0.88
N THR A 261 -13.36 -3.32 1.76
CA THR A 261 -12.35 -2.71 2.63
C THR A 261 -10.96 -2.97 2.06
N VAL A 262 -10.22 -1.90 1.81
CA VAL A 262 -8.83 -1.96 1.36
C VAL A 262 -7.92 -1.50 2.48
N ARG A 263 -6.96 -2.35 2.83
CA ARG A 263 -5.89 -2.05 3.77
C ARG A 263 -4.54 -2.10 3.03
N HIS A 264 -3.81 -1.00 3.03
CA HIS A 264 -2.51 -0.90 2.38
C HIS A 264 -1.43 -0.48 3.38
N ASP A 265 -0.34 -1.23 3.46
CA ASP A 265 0.82 -0.91 4.29
C ASP A 265 1.73 0.07 3.51
N MET A 266 1.53 1.38 3.68
CA MET A 266 2.26 2.42 2.95
C MET A 266 3.72 2.52 3.42
N ALA A 267 4.68 2.49 2.49
CA ALA A 267 6.10 2.67 2.79
C ALA A 267 6.42 4.12 3.20
N LEU A 268 7.06 4.30 4.36
CA LEU A 268 7.56 5.57 4.85
C LEU A 268 8.97 5.88 4.33
N LEU A 269 9.33 7.16 4.26
CA LEU A 269 10.65 7.60 3.84
C LEU A 269 11.75 7.15 4.83
N PRO A 270 12.94 6.80 4.33
CA PRO A 270 14.08 6.52 5.18
C PRO A 270 14.46 7.79 5.97
N GLY A 271 14.65 7.66 7.28
CA GLY A 271 14.87 8.80 8.18
C GLY A 271 13.60 9.11 8.97
N PRO A 272 12.63 9.88 8.42
CA PRO A 272 11.39 10.22 9.12
C PRO A 272 10.62 9.01 9.59
N GLY A 273 10.46 7.96 8.76
CA GLY A 273 9.77 6.75 9.18
C GLY A 273 10.44 6.05 10.37
N ARG A 274 11.78 6.04 10.41
CA ARG A 274 12.54 5.50 11.54
C ARG A 274 12.40 6.36 12.79
N PHE A 275 12.32 7.69 12.62
CA PHE A 275 12.13 8.62 13.73
C PHE A 275 10.74 8.46 14.35
N LEU A 276 9.70 8.39 13.52
CA LEU A 276 8.31 8.20 13.95
C LEU A 276 8.04 6.82 14.55
N ALA A 277 8.77 5.79 14.13
CA ALA A 277 8.65 4.45 14.71
C ALA A 277 9.24 4.33 16.13
N ARG A 278 9.96 5.33 16.63
CA ARG A 278 10.54 5.28 17.98
C ARG A 278 9.45 5.57 18.99
N PRO A 279 9.13 4.64 19.91
CA PRO A 279 8.13 4.88 20.93
C PRO A 279 8.58 6.04 21.81
N THR A 280 7.71 7.03 21.97
CA THR A 280 7.87 8.10 22.94
C THR A 280 6.98 7.82 24.13
N VAL A 281 7.51 7.99 25.35
CA VAL A 281 6.69 7.89 26.56
C VAL A 281 6.07 9.27 26.78
N SER A 282 4.77 9.37 26.57
CA SER A 282 4.03 10.60 26.92
C SER A 282 4.13 10.83 28.43
N SER A 283 4.19 12.09 28.86
CA SER A 283 4.25 12.47 30.29
C SER A 283 3.10 11.90 31.13
N GLY A 284 1.98 11.56 30.48
CA GLY A 284 0.83 10.89 31.11
C GLY A 284 0.86 9.36 31.07
N GLY A 285 1.99 8.73 30.69
CA GLY A 285 2.14 7.27 30.60
C GLY A 285 1.33 6.59 29.49
N ARG A 286 0.59 7.36 28.68
CA ARG A 286 -0.13 6.82 27.52
C ARG A 286 0.85 6.39 26.44
N PRO A 287 0.70 5.17 25.89
CA PRO A 287 1.53 4.72 24.79
C PRO A 287 1.28 5.54 23.52
N ASP A 288 2.33 5.82 22.77
CA ASP A 288 2.27 6.45 21.45
C ASP A 288 1.65 5.49 20.43
N THR A 289 0.38 5.72 20.11
CA THR A 289 -0.40 4.89 19.17
C THR A 289 0.16 4.93 17.75
N THR A 290 0.81 6.03 17.36
CA THR A 290 1.36 6.18 16.01
C THR A 290 2.59 5.31 15.86
N ALA A 291 3.53 5.40 16.81
CA ALA A 291 4.74 4.58 16.80
C ALA A 291 4.40 3.07 16.86
N GLN A 292 3.35 2.69 17.60
CA GLN A 292 2.87 1.31 17.67
C GLN A 292 2.30 0.77 16.35
N ASN A 293 1.70 1.65 15.54
CA ASN A 293 1.14 1.27 14.25
C ASN A 293 2.20 1.16 13.14
N ILE A 294 3.37 1.80 13.31
CA ILE A 294 4.47 1.71 12.34
C ILE A 294 5.22 0.39 12.52
N ARG A 295 5.31 -0.39 11.45
CA ARG A 295 5.95 -1.73 11.45
C ARG A 295 7.17 -1.75 10.55
N LEU A 296 8.18 -2.53 10.90
CA LEU A 296 9.31 -2.80 10.01
C LEU A 296 9.02 -4.09 9.20
N ARG A 297 8.89 -3.97 7.88
CA ARG A 297 8.70 -5.11 6.96
C ARG A 297 9.72 -5.03 5.83
N ASN A 298 10.48 -6.10 5.61
CA ASN A 298 11.51 -6.18 4.56
C ASN A 298 12.47 -4.97 4.54
N GLY A 299 12.87 -4.51 5.73
CA GLY A 299 13.78 -3.36 5.88
C GLY A 299 13.15 -1.99 5.62
N VAL A 300 11.82 -1.90 5.48
CA VAL A 300 11.07 -0.65 5.26
C VAL A 300 10.08 -0.44 6.40
N TYR A 301 10.04 0.79 6.92
CA TYR A 301 9.00 1.18 7.86
C TYR A 301 7.70 1.41 7.09
N VAL A 302 6.62 0.77 7.51
CA VAL A 302 5.30 0.86 6.88
C VAL A 302 4.26 1.38 7.86
N TYR A 303 3.30 2.15 7.36
CA TYR A 303 2.15 2.62 8.11
C TYR A 303 0.85 2.10 7.47
N PRO A 304 -0.02 1.40 8.22
CA PRO A 304 -1.24 0.83 7.68
C PRO A 304 -2.26 1.94 7.41
N LEU A 305 -2.73 2.01 6.17
CA LEU A 305 -3.85 2.84 5.74
C LEU A 305 -5.04 1.93 5.43
N THR A 306 -6.24 2.33 5.84
CA THR A 306 -7.46 1.55 5.61
C THR A 306 -8.58 2.46 5.14
N ALA A 307 -9.37 2.00 4.17
CA ALA A 307 -10.60 2.63 3.73
C ALA A 307 -11.64 1.56 3.37
N SER A 308 -12.92 1.89 3.53
CA SER A 308 -14.03 1.00 3.19
C SER A 308 -15.07 1.77 2.36
N ILE A 309 -15.61 1.13 1.33
CA ILE A 309 -16.64 1.69 0.46
C ILE A 309 -17.73 0.65 0.24
N THR A 310 -18.99 1.06 0.38
CA THR A 310 -20.17 0.25 0.10
C THR A 310 -20.88 0.76 -1.14
N LEU A 311 -21.20 -0.14 -2.08
CA LEU A 311 -22.01 0.13 -3.27
C LEU A 311 -23.08 -0.95 -3.40
N GLY A 312 -24.24 -0.64 -4.01
CA GLY A 312 -25.20 -1.66 -4.39
C GLY A 312 -24.66 -2.50 -5.54
N ASN A 313 -24.88 -3.81 -5.51
CA ASN A 313 -24.86 -4.62 -6.72
C ASN A 313 -25.95 -4.05 -7.63
N GLU A 314 -25.65 -3.66 -8.86
CA GLU A 314 -26.64 -3.07 -9.79
C GLU A 314 -26.86 -3.99 -11.01
N GLY A 315 -26.41 -5.24 -10.92
CA GLY A 315 -26.51 -6.21 -12.01
C GLY A 315 -27.73 -7.11 -11.88
N GLU A 316 -28.79 -6.82 -12.64
CA GLU A 316 -29.76 -7.87 -12.98
C GLU A 316 -29.06 -8.99 -13.73
N LYS A 317 -29.52 -10.24 -13.53
CA LYS A 317 -29.08 -11.38 -14.33
C LYS A 317 -29.39 -11.06 -15.79
N SER A 318 -28.35 -10.71 -16.55
CA SER A 318 -28.52 -10.24 -17.91
C SER A 318 -29.30 -11.25 -18.73
N VAL A 319 -30.35 -10.79 -19.44
CA VAL A 319 -31.11 -11.62 -20.40
C VAL A 319 -30.17 -12.23 -21.46
N VAL A 320 -29.05 -11.55 -21.74
CA VAL A 320 -27.95 -12.07 -22.58
C VAL A 320 -26.69 -12.25 -21.71
N PRO A 321 -26.26 -13.48 -21.41
CA PRO A 321 -25.14 -13.73 -20.50
C PRO A 321 -23.86 -13.06 -21.01
N TYR A 322 -23.29 -12.17 -20.19
CA TYR A 322 -22.03 -11.51 -20.51
C TYR A 322 -20.87 -12.36 -19.99
N THR A 323 -20.34 -13.20 -20.87
CA THR A 323 -19.32 -14.19 -20.54
C THR A 323 -17.92 -13.70 -20.87
N TYR A 324 -17.03 -13.75 -19.89
CA TYR A 324 -15.61 -13.58 -20.11
C TYR A 324 -14.94 -14.94 -20.22
N LEU A 325 -14.39 -15.22 -21.40
CA LEU A 325 -13.45 -16.31 -21.57
C LEU A 325 -12.15 -15.95 -20.83
N LEU A 326 -11.72 -16.79 -19.90
CA LEU A 326 -10.40 -16.73 -19.30
C LEU A 326 -9.38 -17.04 -20.39
N SER A 327 -8.97 -16.03 -21.16
CA SER A 327 -7.86 -16.17 -22.11
C SER A 327 -6.54 -16.10 -21.36
N GLY A 328 -5.85 -17.24 -21.25
CA GLY A 328 -4.46 -17.31 -20.85
C GLY A 328 -4.17 -17.52 -19.36
N THR A 329 -4.66 -18.62 -18.78
CA THR A 329 -3.88 -19.33 -17.76
C THR A 329 -2.77 -20.13 -18.43
#